data_AF-G7L1L0-F1
#
_entry.id   AF-G7L1L0-F1
#
_cell.length_a   1.000
_cell.length_b   1.000
_cell.length_c   1.000
_cell.angle_alpha   90.00
_cell.angle_beta   90.00
_cell.angle_gamma   90.00
#
_symmetry.space_group_name_H-M   'P 1'
#
loop_
_entity.id
_entity.type
_entity.pdbx_description
1 polymer ?
#
loop_
_entity_poly.entity_id
_entity_poly.type
_entity_poly.pdbx_seq_one_letter_code
_entity_poly.pdbx_strand_id
1 'polypeptide(L)'
;MLIVTCTKSYRLKKSDCDAFILIDSTNNTTAEKDSGTNECVRGYDLIDNVKEAIKVVCPLTVSCADIVALATRDVVPLSGGPTYGVPTGRLDGLVSNNEVNIPPPTFPVKVLSQFFMTKGITTEEMVALLGAVPSVLRKPDPTMDPTLDAKLVKLCKSNVDGATFLDQNTSFVIDQEIYKQILLKRVVWDLQFEN
;
A
#
# COMPACT_ATOMS: atom_id res chain seq x y z
N MET A 1 -14.99 -16.45 -14.88
CA MET A 1 -16.30 -15.81 -14.63
C MET A 1 -16.71 -16.14 -13.21
N LEU A 2 -16.19 -15.39 -12.22
CA LEU A 2 -16.61 -15.54 -10.83
C LEU A 2 -17.96 -14.82 -10.68
N ILE A 3 -19.03 -15.60 -10.60
CA ILE A 3 -20.34 -15.12 -10.17
C ILE A 3 -20.23 -14.93 -8.65
N VAL A 4 -20.01 -13.69 -8.20
CA VAL A 4 -20.16 -13.36 -6.77
C VAL A 4 -21.66 -13.42 -6.47
N THR A 5 -22.12 -14.56 -5.97
CA THR A 5 -23.49 -14.70 -5.49
C THR A 5 -23.68 -13.80 -4.29
N CYS A 6 -24.49 -12.75 -4.47
CA CYS A 6 -24.83 -11.78 -3.46
C CYS A 6 -25.78 -12.40 -2.42
N THR A 7 -25.24 -13.03 -1.38
CA THR A 7 -26.05 -13.43 -0.22
C THR A 7 -25.33 -13.17 1.11
N LYS A 8 -26.01 -12.35 1.92
CA LYS A 8 -25.96 -12.13 3.38
C LYS A 8 -24.99 -11.08 3.93
N SER A 9 -25.64 -10.01 4.39
CA SER A 9 -25.22 -8.98 5.33
C SER A 9 -24.84 -9.60 6.70
N TYR A 10 -23.66 -9.26 7.20
CA TYR A 10 -23.23 -9.49 8.58
C TYR A 10 -22.80 -8.16 9.21
N ARG A 11 -23.23 -7.93 10.46
CA ARG A 11 -23.04 -6.70 11.24
C ARG A 11 -21.59 -6.50 11.74
N LEU A 12 -21.12 -5.27 11.55
CA LEU A 12 -20.27 -4.40 12.40
C LEU A 12 -18.95 -4.95 12.97
N LYS A 13 -17.86 -4.52 12.34
CA LYS A 13 -16.63 -4.08 13.03
C LYS A 13 -16.17 -2.80 12.32
N LYS A 14 -16.04 -1.69 13.04
CA LYS A 14 -15.36 -0.49 12.52
C LYS A 14 -13.93 -0.93 12.16
N SER A 15 -13.57 -0.86 10.89
CA SER A 15 -12.30 -1.38 10.40
C SER A 15 -11.37 -0.22 10.08
N ASP A 16 -10.06 -0.39 10.20
CA ASP A 16 -9.12 0.62 9.69
C ASP A 16 -9.09 0.61 8.13
N CYS A 17 -9.92 -0.22 7.47
CA CYS A 17 -10.03 -0.38 6.03
C CYS A 17 -11.41 0.10 5.52
N ASP A 18 -11.82 1.29 5.92
CA ASP A 18 -13.16 1.86 5.65
C ASP A 18 -13.18 2.78 4.41
N ALA A 19 -12.17 2.71 3.54
CA ALA A 19 -12.10 3.46 2.27
C ALA A 19 -12.13 5.01 2.38
N PHE A 20 -11.79 5.59 3.54
CA PHE A 20 -11.72 7.06 3.73
C PHE A 20 -10.77 7.76 2.76
N ILE A 21 -9.70 7.08 2.34
CA ILE A 21 -8.74 7.55 1.34
C ILE A 21 -9.36 7.78 -0.05
N LEU A 22 -10.52 7.19 -0.34
CA LEU A 22 -11.22 7.39 -1.61
C LEU A 22 -12.13 8.62 -1.64
N ILE A 23 -12.38 9.25 -0.48
CA ILE A 23 -13.25 10.43 -0.37
C ILE A 23 -12.48 11.67 -0.85
N ASP A 24 -13.13 12.49 -1.68
CA ASP A 24 -12.59 13.77 -2.15
C ASP A 24 -12.80 14.89 -1.14
N SER A 25 -11.88 15.86 -1.15
CA SER A 25 -12.07 17.11 -0.42
C SER A 25 -13.29 17.87 -0.94
N THR A 26 -13.94 18.61 -0.03
CA THR A 26 -15.00 19.56 -0.38
C THR A 26 -14.56 20.97 -0.03
N ASN A 27 -15.34 21.99 -0.41
CA ASN A 27 -15.04 23.38 -0.05
C ASN A 27 -14.87 23.61 1.46
N ASN A 28 -15.45 22.74 2.30
CA ASN A 28 -15.46 22.89 3.75
C ASN A 28 -14.60 21.84 4.49
N THR A 29 -14.06 20.84 3.80
CA THR A 29 -13.34 19.71 4.43
C THR A 29 -12.18 19.25 3.56
N THR A 30 -10.99 19.09 4.15
CA THR A 30 -9.85 18.46 3.50
C THR A 30 -9.84 16.96 3.82
N ALA A 31 -9.87 16.12 2.79
CA ALA A 31 -9.88 14.67 2.90
C ALA A 31 -8.47 14.08 3.05
N GLU A 32 -8.41 12.82 3.45
CA GLU A 32 -7.19 12.02 3.58
C GLU A 32 -6.43 11.89 2.26
N LYS A 33 -7.18 11.86 1.15
CA LYS A 33 -6.66 11.78 -0.22
C LYS A 33 -5.66 12.90 -0.54
N ASP A 34 -5.92 14.10 -0.01
CA ASP A 34 -5.10 15.30 -0.25
C ASP A 34 -4.06 15.55 0.86
N SER A 35 -3.85 14.57 1.74
CA SER A 35 -2.78 14.64 2.72
C SER A 35 -1.42 14.51 2.04
N GLY A 36 -0.42 15.29 2.49
CA GLY A 36 0.96 15.21 2.00
C GLY A 36 1.55 13.79 2.06
N THR A 37 1.09 12.98 3.01
CA THR A 37 1.50 11.56 3.15
C THR A 37 0.96 10.68 2.02
N ASN A 38 -0.18 11.02 1.44
CA ASN A 38 -0.88 10.25 0.41
C ASN A 38 -0.66 10.77 -1.02
N GLU A 39 0.17 11.80 -1.23
CA GLU A 39 0.47 12.38 -2.55
C GLU A 39 0.97 11.34 -3.58
N CYS A 40 1.62 10.26 -3.12
CA CYS A 40 2.17 9.22 -3.98
C CYS A 40 1.16 8.11 -4.32
N VAL A 41 -0.02 8.08 -3.71
CA VAL A 41 -1.04 7.05 -3.94
C VAL A 41 -1.67 7.23 -5.32
N ARG A 42 -1.86 6.13 -6.06
CA ARG A 42 -2.43 6.12 -7.41
C ARG A 42 -3.50 5.05 -7.53
N GLY A 43 -4.28 5.12 -8.60
CA GLY A 43 -5.30 4.11 -8.93
C GLY A 43 -6.71 4.42 -8.42
N TYR A 44 -6.97 5.64 -7.97
CA TYR A 44 -8.32 6.10 -7.59
C TYR A 44 -9.33 5.87 -8.73
N ASP A 45 -9.02 6.33 -9.94
CA ASP A 45 -9.88 6.18 -11.12
C ASP A 45 -10.20 4.72 -11.45
N LEU A 46 -9.26 3.79 -11.18
CA LEU A 46 -9.50 2.37 -11.39
C LEU A 46 -10.59 1.85 -10.44
N ILE A 47 -10.53 2.25 -9.18
CA ILE A 47 -11.54 1.87 -8.18
C ILE A 47 -12.90 2.47 -8.54
N ASP A 48 -12.94 3.71 -9.03
CA ASP A 48 -14.17 4.36 -9.47
C ASP A 48 -14.82 3.64 -10.66
N ASN A 49 -14.03 3.31 -11.69
CA ASN A 49 -14.50 2.53 -12.85
C ASN A 49 -15.06 1.16 -12.43
N VAL A 50 -14.39 0.48 -11.50
CA VAL A 50 -14.87 -0.80 -10.95
C VAL A 50 -16.18 -0.61 -10.19
N LYS A 51 -16.29 0.44 -9.38
CA LYS A 51 -17.52 0.77 -8.63
C LYS A 51 -18.68 1.06 -9.57
N GLU A 52 -18.46 1.80 -10.64
CA GLU A 52 -19.48 2.09 -11.66
C GLU A 52 -19.97 0.83 -12.36
N ALA A 53 -19.05 -0.04 -12.79
CA ALA A 53 -19.41 -1.32 -13.40
C ALA A 53 -20.22 -2.20 -12.45
N ILE A 54 -19.83 -2.28 -11.17
CA ILE A 54 -20.54 -3.08 -10.16
C ILE A 54 -21.92 -2.51 -9.86
N LYS A 55 -22.10 -1.18 -9.83
CA LYS A 55 -23.41 -0.55 -9.60
C LYS A 55 -24.47 -0.97 -10.62
N VAL A 56 -24.08 -1.29 -11.86
CA VAL A 56 -24.98 -1.79 -12.91
C VAL A 56 -25.48 -3.20 -12.61
N VAL A 57 -24.61 -4.05 -12.04
CA VAL A 57 -24.90 -5.47 -11.80
C VAL A 57 -25.54 -5.69 -10.42
N CYS A 58 -25.04 -5.01 -9.39
CA CYS A 58 -25.43 -5.16 -8.00
C CYS A 58 -25.49 -3.79 -7.30
N PRO A 59 -26.55 -2.99 -7.52
CA PRO A 59 -26.67 -1.66 -6.95
C PRO A 59 -26.66 -1.70 -5.43
N LEU A 60 -25.98 -0.71 -4.82
CA LEU A 60 -25.93 -0.48 -3.37
C LEU A 60 -25.51 -1.71 -2.52
N THR A 61 -24.79 -2.66 -3.10
CA THR A 61 -24.47 -3.93 -2.44
C THR A 61 -23.02 -4.00 -1.97
N VAL A 62 -22.08 -3.69 -2.86
CA VAL A 62 -20.64 -3.85 -2.60
C VAL A 62 -20.07 -2.51 -2.13
N SER A 63 -19.41 -2.50 -0.97
CA SER A 63 -18.70 -1.33 -0.45
C SER A 63 -17.43 -1.04 -1.26
N CYS A 64 -17.02 0.22 -1.32
CA CYS A 64 -15.71 0.59 -1.87
C CYS A 64 -14.56 -0.05 -1.08
N ALA A 65 -14.72 -0.17 0.25
CA ALA A 65 -13.79 -0.90 1.11
C ALA A 65 -13.56 -2.35 0.66
N ASP A 66 -14.63 -3.10 0.35
CA ASP A 66 -14.49 -4.46 -0.16
C ASP A 66 -13.96 -4.49 -1.59
N ILE A 67 -14.27 -3.50 -2.44
CA ILE A 67 -13.68 -3.41 -3.79
C ILE A 67 -12.16 -3.33 -3.71
N VAL A 68 -11.61 -2.48 -2.85
CA VAL A 68 -10.15 -2.36 -2.67
C VAL A 68 -9.57 -3.69 -2.17
N ALA A 69 -10.20 -4.31 -1.17
CA ALA A 69 -9.70 -5.57 -0.61
C ALA A 69 -9.74 -6.74 -1.62
N LEU A 70 -10.79 -6.81 -2.43
CA LEU A 70 -10.95 -7.82 -3.49
C LEU A 70 -10.03 -7.56 -4.69
N ALA A 71 -9.85 -6.30 -5.08
CA ALA A 71 -8.90 -5.93 -6.14
C ALA A 71 -7.48 -6.34 -5.74
N THR A 72 -7.06 -6.04 -4.50
CA THR A 72 -5.75 -6.47 -3.99
C THR A 72 -5.61 -7.99 -4.00
N ARG A 73 -6.62 -8.74 -3.53
CA ARG A 73 -6.64 -10.20 -3.59
C ARG A 73 -6.40 -10.75 -4.99
N ASP A 74 -6.97 -10.12 -6.01
CA ASP A 74 -6.87 -10.58 -7.40
C ASP A 74 -5.55 -10.17 -8.05
N VAL A 75 -4.99 -9.02 -7.67
CA VAL A 75 -3.69 -8.55 -8.17
C VAL A 75 -2.53 -9.37 -7.62
N VAL A 76 -2.56 -9.82 -6.36
CA VAL A 76 -1.42 -10.56 -5.77
C VAL A 76 -1.04 -11.81 -6.59
N PRO A 77 -1.96 -12.73 -6.95
CA PRO A 77 -1.64 -13.87 -7.80
C PRO A 77 -1.23 -13.50 -9.23
N LEU A 78 -1.82 -12.43 -9.79
CA LEU A 78 -1.44 -11.93 -11.12
C LEU A 78 0.01 -11.44 -11.15
N SER A 79 0.49 -10.93 -10.02
CA SER A 79 1.89 -10.55 -9.82
C SER A 79 2.77 -11.70 -9.32
N GLY A 80 2.32 -12.95 -9.34
CA GLY A 80 3.13 -14.13 -8.95
C GLY A 80 3.10 -14.49 -7.46
N GLY A 81 2.31 -13.76 -6.65
CA GLY A 81 2.09 -14.07 -5.24
C GLY A 81 1.10 -15.21 -4.99
N PRO A 82 0.82 -15.53 -3.72
CA PRO A 82 -0.09 -16.62 -3.36
C PRO A 82 -1.56 -16.25 -3.59
N THR A 83 -2.39 -17.26 -3.84
CA THR A 83 -3.85 -17.12 -3.78
C THR A 83 -4.34 -17.24 -2.34
N TYR A 84 -5.20 -16.33 -1.91
CA TYR A 84 -5.80 -16.36 -0.58
C TYR A 84 -7.24 -15.84 -0.60
N GLY A 85 -8.04 -16.26 0.38
CA GLY A 85 -9.38 -15.74 0.60
C GLY A 85 -9.32 -14.41 1.35
N VAL A 86 -10.19 -13.47 0.98
CA VAL A 86 -10.38 -12.22 1.73
C VAL A 86 -11.80 -12.17 2.29
N PRO A 87 -11.98 -11.98 3.60
CA PRO A 87 -13.32 -11.81 4.17
C PRO A 87 -13.94 -10.52 3.63
N THR A 88 -15.22 -10.55 3.30
CA THR A 88 -16.02 -9.40 2.84
C THR A 88 -17.01 -8.95 3.91
N GLY A 89 -17.66 -7.82 3.69
CA GLY A 89 -18.61 -7.19 4.61
C GLY A 89 -18.07 -5.91 5.25
N ARG A 90 -16.98 -5.34 4.72
CA ARG A 90 -16.53 -4.00 5.15
C ARG A 90 -17.55 -2.96 4.75
N LEU A 91 -17.66 -1.89 5.54
CA LEU A 91 -18.54 -0.78 5.25
C LEU A 91 -17.72 0.45 4.85
N ASP A 92 -18.32 1.28 4.01
CA ASP A 92 -17.70 2.53 3.60
C ASP A 92 -17.79 3.55 4.73
N GLY A 93 -16.67 4.20 4.96
CA GLY A 93 -16.55 5.37 5.80
C GLY A 93 -17.31 6.56 5.26
N LEU A 94 -17.80 7.43 6.16
CA LEU A 94 -18.62 8.59 5.78
C LEU A 94 -17.89 9.93 5.87
N VAL A 95 -16.78 9.98 6.60
CA VAL A 95 -16.04 11.22 6.89
C VAL A 95 -14.57 10.95 6.74
N SER A 96 -13.89 11.78 5.93
CA SER A 96 -12.44 11.75 5.75
C SER A 96 -11.85 13.04 6.31
N ASN A 97 -10.65 12.96 6.85
CA ASN A 97 -9.86 14.10 7.30
C ASN A 97 -8.43 13.95 6.80
N ASN A 98 -7.64 15.02 6.83
CA ASN A 98 -6.25 15.01 6.35
C ASN A 98 -5.25 14.40 7.36
N GLU A 99 -5.71 13.86 8.48
CA GLU A 99 -4.87 13.25 9.52
C GLU A 99 -4.50 11.82 9.13
N VAL A 100 -3.35 11.68 8.47
CA VAL A 100 -2.81 10.36 8.09
C VAL A 100 -1.84 9.88 9.15
N ASN A 101 -2.19 8.79 9.82
CA ASN A 101 -1.34 8.13 10.80
C ASN A 101 -0.61 6.93 10.18
N ILE A 102 0.40 7.21 9.35
CA ILE A 102 1.28 6.22 8.72
C ILE A 102 2.73 6.58 9.06
N PRO A 103 3.56 5.61 9.51
CA PRO A 103 4.94 5.90 9.83
C PRO A 103 5.72 6.22 8.53
N PRO A 104 6.58 7.25 8.54
CA PRO A 104 7.40 7.55 7.39
C PRO A 104 8.45 6.44 7.17
N PRO A 105 8.94 6.27 5.94
CA PRO A 105 9.90 5.21 5.59
C PRO A 105 11.28 5.40 6.22
N THR A 106 11.53 6.53 6.88
CA THR A 106 12.79 6.83 7.59
C THR A 106 12.77 6.39 9.06
N PHE A 107 11.67 5.82 9.57
CA PHE A 107 11.60 5.39 10.96
C PHE A 107 12.43 4.12 11.21
N PRO A 108 13.13 4.02 12.36
CA PRO A 108 13.84 2.81 12.74
C PRO A 108 12.89 1.60 12.83
N VAL A 109 13.42 0.42 12.52
CA VAL A 109 12.63 -0.83 12.48
C VAL A 109 11.93 -1.11 13.80
N LYS A 110 12.55 -0.75 14.93
CA LYS A 110 11.95 -0.86 16.26
C LYS A 110 10.71 0.00 16.45
N VAL A 111 10.74 1.24 15.94
CA VAL A 111 9.61 2.17 15.99
C VAL A 111 8.50 1.69 15.06
N LEU A 112 8.86 1.22 13.85
CA LEU A 112 7.91 0.59 12.93
C LEU A 112 7.23 -0.62 13.60
N SER A 113 7.99 -1.52 14.21
CA SER A 113 7.44 -2.69 14.88
C SER A 113 6.46 -2.31 15.99
N GLN A 114 6.79 -1.30 16.81
CA GLN A 114 5.86 -0.81 17.84
C GLN A 114 4.57 -0.26 17.23
N PHE A 115 4.69 0.52 16.15
CA PHE A 115 3.54 1.06 15.43
C PHE A 115 2.62 -0.05 14.92
N PHE A 116 3.16 -1.06 14.21
CA PHE A 116 2.38 -2.18 13.70
C PHE A 116 1.75 -3.01 14.82
N MET A 117 2.44 -3.19 15.95
CA MET A 117 1.87 -3.86 17.11
C MET A 117 0.66 -3.12 17.69
N THR A 118 0.63 -1.78 17.65
CA THR A 118 -0.57 -1.01 18.06
C THR A 118 -1.79 -1.29 17.17
N LYS A 119 -1.56 -1.77 15.94
CA LYS A 119 -2.58 -2.19 14.98
C LYS A 119 -2.90 -3.69 15.07
N GLY A 120 -2.31 -4.40 16.04
CA GLY A 120 -2.49 -5.84 16.21
C GLY A 120 -1.73 -6.68 15.18
N ILE A 121 -0.72 -6.11 14.52
CA ILE A 121 0.12 -6.77 13.51
C ILE A 121 1.45 -7.16 14.18
N THR A 122 1.87 -8.42 14.06
CA THR A 122 3.14 -8.89 14.66
C THR A 122 4.35 -8.39 13.88
N THR A 123 5.55 -8.52 14.46
CA THR A 123 6.79 -8.16 13.78
C THR A 123 7.01 -9.01 12.53
N GLU A 124 6.67 -10.29 12.57
CA GLU A 124 6.76 -11.20 11.41
C GLU A 124 5.80 -10.77 10.29
N GLU A 125 4.57 -10.41 10.65
CA GLU A 125 3.57 -9.90 9.70
C GLU A 125 3.98 -8.55 9.13
N MET A 126 4.57 -7.66 9.93
CA MET A 126 5.15 -6.41 9.45
C MET A 126 6.23 -6.67 8.40
N VAL A 127 7.17 -7.59 8.66
CA VAL A 127 8.25 -7.93 7.71
C VAL A 127 7.68 -8.51 6.42
N ALA A 128 6.62 -9.32 6.51
CA ALA A 128 5.90 -9.81 5.34
C ALA A 128 5.24 -8.67 4.55
N LEU A 129 4.58 -7.73 5.22
CA LEU A 129 3.91 -6.58 4.60
C LEU A 129 4.90 -5.62 3.92
N LEU A 130 6.00 -5.27 4.58
CA LEU A 130 7.01 -4.37 4.05
C LEU A 130 7.66 -4.89 2.75
N GLY A 131 7.71 -6.20 2.55
CA GLY A 131 8.18 -6.80 1.29
C GLY A 131 7.28 -6.52 0.09
N ALA A 132 6.03 -6.10 0.31
CA ALA A 132 5.04 -5.84 -0.74
C ALA A 132 4.75 -4.35 -0.99
N VAL A 133 5.24 -3.44 -0.14
CA VAL A 133 4.90 -2.00 -0.23
C VAL A 133 5.95 -1.24 -1.01
N PRO A 134 5.56 -0.30 -1.90
CA PRO A 134 6.49 0.64 -2.43
C PRO A 134 6.73 1.86 -1.52
N SER A 135 7.96 2.06 -1.02
CA SER A 135 8.33 3.27 -0.27
C SER A 135 9.36 4.10 -1.03
N VAL A 136 9.04 5.37 -1.30
CA VAL A 136 9.94 6.33 -1.94
C VAL A 136 10.93 6.86 -0.90
N LEU A 137 12.23 6.87 -1.23
CA LEU A 137 13.22 7.61 -0.45
C LEU A 137 13.76 8.84 -1.16
N ARG A 138 13.99 9.87 -0.33
CA ARG A 138 14.67 11.12 -0.68
C ARG A 138 16.14 11.16 -0.24
N LYS A 139 16.66 10.13 0.45
CA LYS A 139 18.04 10.10 0.95
C LYS A 139 18.67 8.70 0.81
N PRO A 140 19.86 8.56 0.21
CA PRO A 140 20.58 7.28 0.14
C PRO A 140 21.00 6.79 1.53
N ASP A 141 20.83 5.49 1.78
CA ASP A 141 21.38 4.78 2.94
C ASP A 141 22.93 4.77 2.82
N PRO A 142 23.69 5.24 3.83
CA PRO A 142 25.15 5.20 3.84
C PRO A 142 25.76 3.81 3.64
N THR A 143 25.00 2.76 3.91
CA THR A 143 25.41 1.37 3.78
C THR A 143 25.03 0.73 2.45
N MET A 144 24.35 1.47 1.55
CA MET A 144 23.91 0.99 0.24
C MET A 144 25.07 0.51 -0.64
N ASP A 145 24.81 -0.49 -1.48
CA ASP A 145 25.72 -0.96 -2.53
C ASP A 145 26.20 0.22 -3.41
N PRO A 146 27.53 0.43 -3.55
CA PRO A 146 28.06 1.59 -4.27
C PRO A 146 27.66 1.66 -5.76
N THR A 147 27.41 0.51 -6.39
CA THR A 147 27.02 0.47 -7.81
C THR A 147 25.57 0.94 -7.96
N LEU A 148 24.70 0.50 -7.05
CA LEU A 148 23.33 0.97 -7.00
C LEU A 148 23.25 2.45 -6.64
N ASP A 149 24.00 2.90 -5.64
CA ASP A 149 24.03 4.32 -5.22
C ASP A 149 24.42 5.24 -6.39
N ALA A 150 25.50 4.91 -7.11
CA ALA A 150 25.91 5.68 -8.28
C ALA A 150 24.81 5.76 -9.37
N LYS A 151 24.06 4.68 -9.58
CA LYS A 151 22.92 4.63 -10.52
C LYS A 151 21.79 5.53 -10.04
N LEU A 152 21.42 5.47 -8.76
CA LEU A 152 20.34 6.27 -8.18
C LEU A 152 20.69 7.75 -8.14
N VAL A 153 21.91 8.11 -7.73
CA VAL A 153 22.40 9.50 -7.75
C VAL A 153 22.32 10.10 -9.16
N LYS A 154 22.65 9.33 -10.19
CA LYS A 154 22.50 9.77 -11.58
C LYS A 154 21.03 9.96 -11.94
N LEU A 155 20.16 9.01 -11.60
CA LEU A 155 18.73 9.07 -11.89
C LEU A 155 18.07 10.30 -11.26
N CYS A 156 18.28 10.51 -9.96
CA CYS A 156 17.68 11.59 -9.19
C CYS A 156 18.22 12.98 -9.57
N LYS A 157 19.44 13.08 -10.11
CA LYS A 157 19.97 14.33 -10.68
C LYS A 157 19.41 14.66 -12.05
N SER A 158 19.03 13.64 -12.82
CA SER A 158 18.61 13.79 -14.22
C SER A 158 17.12 14.03 -14.38
N ASN A 159 16.32 13.59 -13.41
CA ASN A 159 14.87 13.67 -13.47
C ASN A 159 14.32 14.07 -12.09
N VAL A 160 13.58 15.18 -12.06
CA VAL A 160 12.91 15.67 -10.84
C VAL A 160 11.86 14.67 -10.33
N ASP A 161 11.31 13.86 -11.25
CA ASP A 161 10.35 12.77 -10.98
C ASP A 161 11.01 11.38 -11.14
N GLY A 162 12.31 11.27 -10.88
CA GLY A 162 13.09 10.04 -11.06
C GLY A 162 12.58 8.86 -10.23
N ALA A 163 11.58 8.14 -10.75
CA ALA A 163 11.07 6.91 -10.17
C ALA A 163 11.94 5.72 -10.57
N THR A 164 12.18 4.82 -9.62
CA THR A 164 12.85 3.54 -9.84
C THR A 164 12.06 2.46 -9.12
N PHE A 165 12.17 1.22 -9.61
CA PHE A 165 11.60 0.08 -8.92
C PHE A 165 12.33 -0.18 -7.61
N LEU A 166 11.66 -0.77 -6.63
CA LEU A 166 12.29 -1.09 -5.35
C LEU A 166 13.01 -2.42 -5.42
N ASP A 167 12.37 -3.39 -6.07
CA ASP A 167 13.06 -4.56 -6.57
C ASP A 167 13.75 -4.23 -7.90
N GLN A 168 15.08 -4.21 -7.88
CA GLN A 168 15.92 -3.93 -9.03
C GLN A 168 16.05 -5.15 -9.99
N ASN A 169 15.58 -6.32 -9.59
CA ASN A 169 15.66 -7.58 -10.34
C ASN A 169 14.29 -8.02 -10.87
N THR A 170 13.28 -8.12 -10.02
CA THR A 170 11.95 -8.66 -10.34
C THR A 170 10.84 -7.64 -10.07
N SER A 171 10.93 -6.49 -10.74
CA SER A 171 10.16 -5.27 -10.47
C SER A 171 8.62 -5.36 -10.46
N PHE A 172 8.04 -6.40 -11.05
CA PHE A 172 6.58 -6.61 -11.11
C PHE A 172 6.13 -7.93 -10.48
N VAL A 173 7.05 -8.68 -9.87
CA VAL A 173 6.78 -10.00 -9.31
C VAL A 173 6.82 -9.91 -7.79
N ILE A 174 5.79 -10.43 -7.13
CA ILE A 174 5.77 -10.64 -5.69
C ILE A 174 6.49 -11.96 -5.42
N ASP A 175 7.76 -11.85 -5.01
CA ASP A 175 8.61 -12.98 -4.66
C ASP A 175 9.48 -12.63 -3.42
N GLN A 176 10.49 -13.45 -3.16
CA GLN A 176 11.40 -13.25 -2.03
C GLN A 176 12.64 -12.42 -2.38
N GLU A 177 12.73 -11.89 -3.61
CA GLU A 177 13.94 -11.23 -4.11
C GLU A 177 14.24 -9.94 -3.34
N ILE A 178 13.22 -9.17 -2.96
CA ILE A 178 13.37 -7.98 -2.11
C ILE A 178 14.15 -8.29 -0.83
N TYR A 179 13.91 -9.44 -0.18
CA TYR A 179 14.64 -9.85 1.02
C TYR A 179 16.10 -10.19 0.74
N LYS A 180 16.39 -10.77 -0.43
CA LYS A 180 17.78 -10.99 -0.87
C LYS A 180 18.48 -9.66 -1.15
N GLN A 181 17.78 -8.69 -1.75
CA GLN A 181 18.31 -7.34 -1.97
C GLN A 181 18.60 -6.62 -0.65
N ILE A 182 17.79 -6.81 0.40
CA ILE A 182 18.06 -6.27 1.74
C ILE A 182 19.39 -6.81 2.27
N LEU A 183 19.62 -8.13 2.19
CA LEU A 183 20.88 -8.75 2.65
C LEU A 183 22.11 -8.27 1.86
N LEU A 184 21.91 -7.91 0.58
CA LEU A 184 22.95 -7.37 -0.29
C LEU A 184 23.09 -5.84 -0.20
N LYS A 185 22.30 -5.15 0.64
CA LYS A 185 22.24 -3.69 0.76
C LYS A 185 21.93 -2.99 -0.58
N ARG A 186 21.10 -3.64 -1.40
CA ARG A 186 20.67 -3.18 -2.73
C ARG A 186 19.22 -2.72 -2.76
N VAL A 187 18.67 -2.33 -1.61
CA VAL A 187 17.34 -1.75 -1.51
C VAL A 187 17.39 -0.23 -1.63
N VAL A 188 16.30 0.35 -2.13
CA VAL A 188 16.17 1.80 -2.35
C VAL A 188 15.61 2.51 -1.11
N TRP A 189 15.57 1.83 0.05
CA TRP A 189 15.11 2.37 1.33
C TRP A 189 16.10 2.18 2.48
N ASP A 190 16.00 3.06 3.48
CA ASP A 190 16.86 3.14 4.67
C ASP A 190 16.12 2.44 5.80
N LEU A 191 16.47 1.18 6.02
CA LEU A 191 16.03 0.46 7.20
C LEU A 191 17.07 0.70 8.29
N GLN A 192 16.81 1.68 9.16
CA GLN A 192 17.65 1.90 10.32
C GLN A 192 17.44 0.77 11.33
N PHE A 193 18.26 -0.27 11.21
CA PHE A 193 18.47 -1.27 12.23
C PHE A 193 19.37 -0.63 13.30
N GLU A 194 18.81 -0.23 14.44
CA GLU A 194 19.63 0.16 15.60
C GLU A 194 20.56 -1.02 15.95
N ASN A 195 21.87 -0.74 16.07
CA ASN A 195 22.87 -1.66 16.62
C ASN A 195 22.65 -1.89 18.11
#